data_AF-A0A1Z5LDN6-F1
#
_entry.id   AF-A0A1Z5LDN6-F1
#
_cell.length_a   1.000
_cell.length_b   1.000
_cell.length_c   1.000
_cell.angle_alpha   90.00
_cell.angle_beta   90.00
_cell.angle_gamma   90.00
#
_symmetry.space_group_name_H-M   'P 1'
#
loop_
_entity.id
_entity.type
_entity.pdbx_description
1 polymer ?
#
loop_
_entity_poly.entity_id
_entity_poly.type
_entity_poly.pdbx_seq_one_letter_code
_entity_poly.pdbx_strand_id
1 'polypeptide(L)' 'MSDVNLVRAAVFTLAKNLHLKPFKRITFKIDPFHHNAAEVRDTLFHLSSNRVRQTNVQCIVKTEVTKTPPSIEL' A
#
# COMPACT_ATOMS: atom_id res chain seq x y z
N MET A 1 -22.92 24.55 14.24
CA MET A 1 -22.23 24.03 13.05
C MET A 1 -20.93 23.42 13.56
N SER A 2 -20.82 22.10 13.62
CA SER A 2 -19.67 21.41 14.21
C SER A 2 -18.41 21.69 13.41
N ASP A 3 -17.31 22.07 14.08
CA ASP A 3 -15.99 22.26 13.44
C ASP A 3 -15.59 20.99 12.68
N VAL A 4 -15.62 21.08 11.35
CA VAL A 4 -15.17 20.00 10.48
C VAL A 4 -13.66 20.01 10.48
N ASN A 5 -13.04 18.94 10.99
CA ASN A 5 -11.60 18.76 10.88
C ASN A 5 -11.23 18.52 9.40
N LEU A 6 -10.76 19.57 8.74
CA LEU A 6 -10.43 19.58 7.30
C LEU A 6 -9.34 18.56 6.96
N VAL A 7 -8.36 18.37 7.84
CA VAL A 7 -7.29 17.38 7.66
C VAL A 7 -7.88 15.97 7.61
N ARG A 8 -8.78 15.65 8.53
CA ARG A 8 -9.48 14.35 8.55
C ARG A 8 -10.28 14.12 7.26
N ALA A 9 -10.99 15.14 6.78
CA ALA A 9 -11.77 15.04 5.55
C ALA A 9 -10.88 14.80 4.31
N ALA A 10 -9.74 15.50 4.23
CA ALA A 10 -8.76 15.34 3.17
C ALA A 10 -8.14 13.94 3.16
N VAL A 11 -7.64 13.47 4.31
CA VAL A 11 -7.05 12.12 4.45
C VAL A 11 -8.07 11.04 4.09
N PHE A 12 -9.31 11.18 4.55
CA PHE A 12 -10.38 10.24 4.22
C PHE A 12 -10.65 10.17 2.71
N THR A 13 -10.64 11.31 2.03
CA THR A 13 -10.86 11.38 0.58
C THR A 13 -9.72 10.74 -0.19
N LEU A 14 -8.46 11.04 0.18
CA LEU A 14 -7.29 10.41 -0.42
C LEU A 14 -7.26 8.90 -0.19
N ALA A 15 -7.62 8.44 1.00
CA ALA A 15 -7.66 7.02 1.33
C ALA A 15 -8.66 6.24 0.47
N LYS A 16 -9.76 6.87 0.00
CA LYS A 16 -10.72 6.23 -0.91
C LYS A 16 -10.14 5.96 -2.29
N ASN A 17 -9.19 6.78 -2.74
CA ASN A 17 -8.54 6.60 -4.04
C ASN A 17 -7.50 5.48 -4.03
N LEU A 18 -7.12 4.96 -2.86
CA LEU A 18 -6.24 3.80 -2.75
C LEU A 18 -6.99 2.52 -3.15
N HIS A 19 -6.70 1.98 -4.33
CA HIS A 19 -7.33 0.76 -4.86
C HIS A 19 -6.40 -0.02 -5.81
N LEU A 20 -6.70 -1.30 -6.03
CA LEU A 20 -5.93 -2.24 -6.86
C LEU A 20 -6.52 -2.48 -8.26
N LYS A 21 -7.58 -1.76 -8.64
CA LYS A 21 -8.29 -1.94 -9.93
C LYS A 21 -7.38 -1.97 -11.17
N PRO A 22 -6.36 -1.09 -11.33
CA PRO A 22 -5.58 -1.07 -12.58
C PRO A 22 -4.45 -2.10 -12.61
N PHE A 23 -4.19 -2.83 -11.53
CA PHE A 23 -3.03 -3.71 -11.42
C PHE A 23 -3.41 -5.18 -11.57
N LYS A 24 -2.59 -5.92 -12.32
CA LYS A 24 -2.67 -7.39 -12.38
C LYS A 24 -1.82 -8.04 -11.28
N ARG A 25 -0.64 -7.48 -11.00
CA ARG A 25 0.30 -7.99 -10.00
C ARG A 25 1.17 -6.86 -9.47
N ILE A 26 1.32 -6.79 -8.16
CA ILE A 26 2.27 -5.91 -7.49
C ILE A 26 3.27 -6.77 -6.72
N THR A 27 4.57 -6.52 -6.90
CA THR A 27 5.65 -7.22 -6.21
C THR A 27 6.40 -6.26 -5.29
N PHE A 28 6.44 -6.59 -4.01
CA PHE A 28 7.19 -5.87 -2.98
C PHE A 28 8.49 -6.61 -2.71
N LYS A 29 9.62 -6.02 -3.11
CA LYS A 29 10.95 -6.55 -2.78
C LYS A 29 11.45 -5.84 -1.54
N ILE A 30 11.78 -6.59 -0.49
CA ILE A 30 12.21 -6.04 0.79
C ILE A 30 13.44 -6.81 1.27
N ASP A 31 14.48 -6.06 1.61
CA ASP A 31 15.52 -6.52 2.54
C ASP A 31 15.14 -6.04 3.95
N PRO A 32 14.77 -6.93 4.90
CA PRO A 32 14.33 -6.55 6.24
C PRO A 32 15.36 -5.77 7.07
N PHE A 33 16.64 -5.87 6.70
CA PHE A 33 17.74 -5.22 7.41
C PHE A 33 18.18 -3.92 6.75
N HIS A 34 17.60 -3.57 5.60
CA HIS A 34 17.87 -2.30 4.95
C HIS A 34 17.23 -1.15 5.73
N HIS A 35 17.94 -0.03 5.84
CA HIS A 35 17.49 1.15 6.60
C HIS A 35 16.09 1.65 6.17
N ASN A 36 15.78 1.56 4.87
CA ASN A 36 14.48 1.96 4.29
C ASN A 36 13.50 0.78 4.07
N ALA A 37 13.61 -0.31 4.85
CA ALA A 37 12.68 -1.44 4.73
C ALA A 37 11.27 -1.09 5.26
N ALA A 38 11.18 -0.12 6.17
CA ALA A 38 9.96 0.25 6.85
C ALA A 38 8.92 0.84 5.88
N GLU A 39 9.36 1.71 4.97
CA GLU A 39 8.49 2.43 4.03
C GLU A 39 7.78 1.46 3.07
N VAL A 40 8.52 0.46 2.56
CA VAL A 40 7.95 -0.55 1.67
C VAL A 40 7.03 -1.49 2.44
N ARG A 41 7.39 -1.86 3.68
CA ARG A 41 6.55 -2.68 4.56
C ARG A 41 5.25 -1.98 4.94
N ASP A 42 5.28 -0.68 5.24
CA ASP A 42 4.11 0.11 5.61
C ASP A 42 3.17 0.29 4.40
N THR A 43 3.75 0.50 3.21
CA THR A 43 2.99 0.51 1.96
C THR A 43 2.30 -0.84 1.70
N LEU A 44 3.03 -1.94 1.87
CA LEU A 44 2.48 -3.30 1.77
C LEU A 44 1.35 -3.54 2.78
N PHE A 45 1.50 -3.07 4.02
CA PHE A 45 0.48 -3.19 5.06
C PHE A 45 -0.84 -2.52 4.64
N HIS A 46 -0.78 -1.27 4.17
CA HIS A 46 -1.98 -0.55 3.73
C HIS A 46 -2.64 -1.17 2.49
N LEU A 47 -1.85 -1.62 1.51
CA LEU A 47 -2.36 -2.28 0.31
C LEU A 47 -2.90 -3.70 0.58
N SER A 48 -2.41 -4.35 1.65
CA SER A 48 -2.90 -5.65 2.10
C SER A 48 -4.17 -5.56 2.93
N SER A 49 -4.64 -4.36 3.29
CA SER A 49 -5.89 -4.20 4.02
C SER A 49 -7.07 -4.77 3.24
N ASN A 50 -8.01 -5.40 3.95
CA ASN A 50 -9.20 -6.00 3.34
C ASN A 50 -9.96 -5.03 2.43
N ARG A 51 -10.09 -3.77 2.86
CA ARG A 51 -10.74 -2.71 2.08
C ARG A 51 -10.10 -2.52 0.70
N VAL A 52 -8.77 -2.50 0.63
CA VAL A 52 -8.03 -2.30 -0.62
C VAL A 52 -7.99 -3.58 -1.44
N ARG A 53 -7.76 -4.74 -0.83
CA ARG A 53 -7.79 -6.06 -1.48
C ARG A 53 -9.12 -6.37 -2.16
N GLN A 54 -10.24 -5.95 -1.57
CA GLN A 54 -11.58 -6.15 -2.16
C GLN A 54 -11.81 -5.31 -3.44
N THR A 55 -11.03 -4.25 -3.67
CA THR A 55 -11.19 -3.44 -4.88
C THR A 55 -10.75 -4.16 -6.16
N ASN A 56 -9.87 -5.17 -6.03
CA ASN A 56 -9.50 -6.09 -7.10
C ASN A 56 -8.96 -7.39 -6.49
N VAL A 57 -9.84 -8.38 -6.34
CA VAL A 57 -9.49 -9.71 -5.78
C VAL A 57 -8.57 -10.53 -6.69
N GLN A 58 -8.47 -10.17 -7.96
CA GLN A 58 -7.62 -10.85 -8.95
C GLN A 58 -6.20 -10.28 -8.97
N CYS A 59 -5.96 -9.11 -8.35
CA CYS A 59 -4.63 -8.53 -8.26
C CYS A 59 -3.75 -9.37 -7.34
N ILE A 60 -2.65 -9.89 -7.88
CA ILE A 60 -1.66 -10.65 -7.11
C ILE A 60 -0.78 -9.66 -6.35
N VAL A 61 -0.85 -9.66 -5.01
CA VAL A 61 0.10 -8.91 -4.17
C VAL A 61 1.13 -9.89 -3.65
N LYS A 62 2.37 -9.79 -4.13
CA LYS A 62 3.48 -10.69 -3.79
C LYS A 62 4.54 -9.95 -2.97
N THR A 63 5.09 -10.61 -1.95
CA THR A 63 6.24 -10.13 -1.20
C THR A 63 7.43 -11.04 -1.49
N GLU A 64 8.59 -10.44 -1.77
CA GLU A 64 9.85 -11.12 -2.01
C GLU A 64 10.90 -10.58 -1.05
N VAL A 65 11.52 -11.48 -0.28
CA VAL A 65 12.62 -11.13 0.61
C VAL A 65 13.93 -11.28 -0.15
N THR A 66 14.66 -10.18 -0.35
CA THR A 66 15.89 -10.15 -1.15
C THR A 66 16.98 -9.37 -0.41
N LYS A 67 18.22 -9.39 -0.91
CA LYS A 67 19.34 -8.56 -0.42
C LYS A 67 19.51 -7.25 -1.22
N THR A 68 18.54 -6.92 -2.06
CA THR A 68 18.57 -5.71 -2.90
C THR A 68 17.87 -4.57 -2.18
N PRO A 69 18.14 -3.31 -2.55
CA PRO A 69 17.37 -2.18 -2.03
C PRO A 69 15.86 -2.42 -2.17
N PRO A 70 15.06 -2.04 -1.16
CA PRO A 70 13.62 -2.21 -1.19
C PRO A 70 12.97 -1.52 -2.40
N SER A 71 12.04 -2.20 -3.08
CA SER A 71 11.36 -1.67 -4.27
C SER A 71 9.95 -2.22 -4.43
N ILE A 72 9.14 -1.50 -5.21
CA ILE A 72 7.77 -1.87 -5.56
C ILE A 72 7.66 -1.93 -7.08
N GLU A 73 7.28 -3.09 -7.61
CA GLU A 73 7.05 -3.32 -9.04
C GLU A 73 5.55 -3.50 -9.27
N LEU A 74 4.98 -2.73 -10.19
CA LEU A 74 3.54 -2.62 -10.47
C LEU A 74 3.08 -3.44 -11.69
#